data_AF-A0A6A4HTF2-F1
#
_entry.id   AF-A0A6A4HTF2-F1
#
_cell.length_a   1.000
_cell.length_b   1.000
_cell.length_c   1.000
_cell.angle_alpha   90.00
_cell.angle_beta   90.00
_cell.angle_gamma   90.00
#
_symmetry.space_group_name_H-M   'P 1'
#
loop_
_entity.id
_entity.type
_entity.pdbx_description
1 polymer ?
#
loop_
_entity_poly.entity_id
_entity_poly.type
_entity_poly.pdbx_seq_one_letter_code
_entity_poly.pdbx_strand_id
1 'polypeptide(L)'
;VTGGTGFVGSHIITQLLAKGYRVRAAARSASKLQGIFPDAPALEVVEMPTLLSDYSENLKDVDAVIHVAASLFSKGASSDEIFHVGFLFSFCISFF
;
A
#
# COMPACT_ATOMS: atom_id res chain seq x y z
N VAL A 1 3.61 2.29 0.67
CA VAL A 1 3.12 0.95 1.06
C VAL A 1 1.72 0.73 0.51
N THR A 2 1.53 -0.23 -0.40
CA THR A 2 0.18 -0.64 -0.84
C THR A 2 -0.33 -1.78 0.05
N GLY A 3 -1.65 -1.87 0.25
CA GLY A 3 -2.24 -2.90 1.09
C GLY A 3 -2.03 -2.64 2.59
N GLY A 4 -1.85 -1.38 2.99
CA GLY A 4 -1.54 -0.99 4.37
C GLY A 4 -2.61 -1.36 5.41
N THR A 5 -3.83 -1.66 4.98
CA THR A 5 -4.91 -2.14 5.87
C THR A 5 -4.88 -3.65 6.12
N GLY A 6 -4.02 -4.39 5.41
CA GLY A 6 -3.82 -5.82 5.59
C GLY A 6 -2.88 -6.14 6.75
N PHE A 7 -2.86 -7.42 7.18
CA PHE A 7 -2.06 -7.87 8.32
C PHE A 7 -0.56 -7.55 8.15
N VAL A 8 0.04 -7.94 7.02
CA VAL A 8 1.48 -7.70 6.79
C VAL A 8 1.75 -6.20 6.54
N GLY A 9 0.90 -5.53 5.76
CA GLY A 9 1.05 -4.12 5.42
C GLY A 9 1.04 -3.21 6.65
N SER A 10 0.14 -3.45 7.61
CA SER A 10 0.07 -2.63 8.82
C SER A 10 1.32 -2.78 9.70
N HIS A 11 1.85 -4.00 9.86
CA HIS A 11 3.07 -4.23 10.63
C HIS A 11 4.29 -3.56 9.99
N ILE A 12 4.39 -3.58 8.65
CA ILE A 12 5.46 -2.87 7.93
C ILE A 12 5.35 -1.37 8.17
N ILE A 13 4.15 -0.78 8.06
CA ILE A 13 3.94 0.64 8.33
C ILE A 13 4.37 0.99 9.77
N THR A 14 3.96 0.19 10.76
CA THR A 14 4.37 0.38 12.16
C THR A 14 5.90 0.39 12.30
N GLN A 15 6.60 -0.57 11.69
CA GLN A 15 8.06 -0.64 11.78
C GLN A 15 8.76 0.53 11.08
N LEU A 16 8.25 0.98 9.93
CA LEU A 16 8.81 2.12 9.21
C LEU A 16 8.63 3.42 10.00
N LEU A 17 7.43 3.65 10.55
CA LEU A 17 7.16 4.81 11.40
C LEU A 17 8.03 4.79 12.66
N ALA A 18 8.18 3.64 13.32
CA ALA A 18 9.05 3.49 14.49
C ALA A 18 10.53 3.76 14.19
N LYS A 19 10.96 3.56 12.94
CA LYS A 19 12.31 3.88 12.47
C LYS A 19 12.47 5.33 12.01
N GLY A 20 11.42 6.15 12.09
CA GLY A 20 11.45 7.57 11.73
C GLY A 20 11.26 7.86 10.24
N TYR A 21 10.85 6.85 9.45
CA TYR A 21 10.54 7.07 8.04
C TYR A 21 9.17 7.75 7.87
N ARG A 22 9.06 8.57 6.81
CA ARG A 22 7.76 9.03 6.31
C ARG A 22 7.16 7.93 5.46
N VAL A 23 5.88 7.65 5.64
CA VAL A 23 5.22 6.53 4.99
C VAL A 23 3.99 7.03 4.27
N ARG A 24 3.92 6.79 2.96
CA ARG A 24 2.68 6.94 2.18
C ARG A 24 2.00 5.58 2.06
N ALA A 25 0.79 5.44 2.60
CA ALA A 25 0.03 4.19 2.60
C ALA A 25 -1.21 4.29 1.71
N ALA A 26 -1.32 3.38 0.75
CA ALA A 26 -2.47 3.28 -0.15
C ALA A 26 -3.48 2.26 0.37
N ALA A 27 -4.76 2.66 0.44
CA ALA A 27 -5.86 1.77 0.78
C ALA A 27 -7.14 2.12 0.03
N ARG A 28 -8.03 1.13 -0.11
CA ARG A 28 -9.39 1.33 -0.67
C ARG A 28 -10.30 2.20 0.20
N SER A 29 -9.94 2.41 1.46
CA SER A 29 -10.68 3.20 2.43
C SER A 29 -9.66 3.90 3.30
N ALA A 30 -9.55 5.23 3.17
CA ALA A 30 -8.64 6.04 3.97
C ALA A 30 -8.98 5.97 5.47
N SER A 31 -10.27 5.98 5.79
CA SER A 31 -10.76 5.91 7.18
C SER A 31 -10.30 4.65 7.91
N LYS A 32 -10.17 3.52 7.21
CA LYS A 32 -9.64 2.29 7.81
C LYS A 32 -8.17 2.41 8.18
N LEU A 33 -7.34 3.08 7.36
CA LEU A 33 -5.94 3.35 7.72
C LEU A 33 -5.83 4.31 8.89
N GLN A 34 -6.62 5.38 8.88
CA GLN A 34 -6.67 6.37 9.97
C GLN A 34 -7.10 5.72 11.29
N GLY A 35 -8.04 4.77 11.26
CA GLY A 35 -8.44 4.02 12.46
C GLY A 35 -7.37 3.08 13.00
N ILE A 36 -6.49 2.53 12.14
CA ILE A 36 -5.36 1.70 12.57
C ILE A 36 -4.22 2.57 13.13
N PHE A 37 -4.04 3.77 12.57
CA PHE A 37 -2.95 4.69 12.88
C PHE A 37 -3.48 6.09 13.24
N PRO A 38 -4.19 6.26 14.37
CA PRO A 38 -4.84 7.52 14.72
C PRO A 38 -3.83 8.66 14.97
N ASP A 39 -2.65 8.34 15.51
CA ASP A 39 -1.64 9.31 15.93
C ASP A 39 -0.32 9.14 15.16
N ALA A 40 -0.40 9.04 13.82
CA ALA A 40 0.77 8.86 12.96
C ALA A 40 1.04 10.09 12.08
N PRO A 41 1.73 11.14 12.57
CA PRO A 41 1.96 12.37 11.81
C PRO A 41 2.88 12.18 10.59
N ALA A 42 3.69 11.12 10.59
CA ALA A 42 4.55 10.74 9.48
C ALA A 42 3.87 9.78 8.48
N LEU A 43 2.58 9.47 8.68
CA LEU A 43 1.78 8.64 7.78
C LEU A 43 0.90 9.52 6.89
N GLU A 44 1.15 9.46 5.59
CA GLU A 44 0.25 10.01 4.57
C GLU A 44 -0.67 8.90 4.07
N VAL A 45 -1.99 9.15 4.08
CA VAL A 45 -2.99 8.19 3.65
C VAL A 45 -3.50 8.57 2.26
N VAL A 46 -3.36 7.65 1.31
CA VAL A 46 -3.86 7.80 -0.06
C VAL A 46 -4.99 6.82 -0.29
N GLU A 47 -6.14 7.33 -0.74
CA GLU A 47 -7.27 6.49 -1.11
C GLU A 47 -7.14 6.03 -2.56
N MET A 48 -7.01 4.71 -2.75
CA MET A 48 -6.89 4.07 -4.07
C MET A 48 -7.99 3.02 -4.21
N PRO A 49 -9.01 3.26 -5.05
CA PRO A 49 -10.21 2.42 -5.12
C PRO A 49 -9.92 1.04 -5.71
N THR A 50 -8.94 0.91 -6.61
CA THR A 50 -8.49 -0.36 -7.19
C THR A 50 -6.96 -0.47 -7.19
N LEU A 51 -6.47 -1.71 -7.22
CA LEU A 51 -5.05 -2.01 -7.36
C LEU A 51 -4.49 -1.61 -8.73
N LEU A 52 -5.37 -1.41 -9.71
CA LEU A 52 -5.05 -0.97 -11.07
C LEU A 52 -5.16 0.55 -11.26
N SER A 53 -5.51 1.30 -10.22
CA SER A 53 -5.53 2.77 -10.28
C SER A 53 -4.14 3.32 -10.62
N ASP A 54 -4.09 4.48 -11.26
CA ASP A 54 -2.81 5.12 -11.59
C ASP A 54 -2.12 5.65 -10.32
N TYR A 55 -0.92 5.15 -10.04
CA TYR A 55 -0.11 5.56 -8.90
C TYR A 55 0.89 6.65 -9.25
N SER A 56 1.01 7.07 -10.51
CA SER A 56 2.09 7.95 -10.99
C SER A 56 2.25 9.23 -10.17
N GLU A 57 1.16 9.92 -9.84
CA GLU A 57 1.17 11.11 -8.98
C GLU A 57 1.55 10.79 -7.54
N ASN A 58 1.05 9.67 -7.02
CA ASN A 58 1.30 9.22 -5.64
C ASN A 58 2.70 8.61 -5.43
N LEU A 59 3.45 8.41 -6.51
CA LEU A 59 4.83 7.91 -6.48
C LEU A 59 5.87 9.04 -6.64
N LYS A 60 5.43 10.28 -6.88
CA LYS A 60 6.34 11.43 -6.85
C LYS A 60 6.93 11.58 -5.45
N ASP A 61 8.25 11.82 -5.42
CA ASP A 61 9.05 11.98 -4.21
C ASP A 61 9.02 10.76 -3.27
N VAL A 62 8.81 9.55 -3.83
CA VAL A 62 8.86 8.28 -3.10
C VAL A 62 10.20 7.59 -3.37
N ASP A 63 11.00 7.39 -2.32
CA ASP A 63 12.29 6.71 -2.41
C ASP A 63 12.16 5.18 -2.61
N ALA A 64 11.08 4.57 -2.10
CA ALA A 64 10.88 3.13 -2.17
C ALA A 64 9.39 2.73 -2.12
N VAL A 65 9.04 1.67 -2.87
CA VAL A 65 7.68 1.12 -2.91
C VAL A 65 7.65 -0.28 -2.32
N ILE A 66 6.90 -0.45 -1.23
CA ILE A 66 6.57 -1.78 -0.69
C ILE A 66 5.15 -2.12 -1.10
N HIS A 67 5.01 -3.11 -1.99
CA HIS A 67 3.71 -3.58 -2.47
C HIS A 67 3.30 -4.85 -1.71
N VAL A 68 2.26 -4.73 -0.89
CA VAL A 68 1.70 -5.85 -0.09
C VAL A 68 0.21 -6.04 -0.39
N ALA A 69 -0.30 -5.32 -1.38
CA ALA A 69 -1.69 -5.42 -1.77
C ALA A 69 -1.91 -6.69 -2.59
N ALA A 70 -2.48 -7.71 -1.96
CA ALA A 70 -2.94 -8.90 -2.64
C ALA A 70 -4.47 -8.94 -2.62
N SER A 71 -5.07 -9.20 -3.78
CA SER A 71 -6.46 -9.66 -3.82
C SER A 71 -6.47 -11.11 -3.37
N LEU A 72 -6.55 -11.34 -2.06
CA LEU A 72 -6.84 -12.67 -1.53
C LEU A 72 -8.27 -13.00 -1.95
N PHE A 73 -8.44 -14.01 -2.82
CA PHE A 73 -9.69 -14.56 -3.33
C PHE A 73 -10.92 -14.15 -2.51
N SER A 74 -11.46 -12.98 -2.83
CA SER A 74 -12.70 -12.46 -2.27
C SER A 74 -13.72 -12.48 -3.39
N LYS A 75 -14.95 -12.85 -3.05
CA LYS A 75 -16.09 -13.00 -3.95
C LYS A 75 -16.21 -11.77 -4.86
N GLY A 76 -15.76 -11.88 -6.12
CA GLY A 76 -15.79 -10.78 -7.11
C GLY A 76 -14.47 -10.46 -7.83
N ALA A 77 -13.32 -11.05 -7.46
CA ALA A 77 -12.08 -10.89 -8.22
C ALA A 77 -12.16 -11.65 -9.55
N SER A 78 -12.05 -10.96 -10.70
CA SER A 78 -11.84 -11.62 -11.99
C SER A 78 -10.42 -12.18 -12.05
N SER A 79 -10.25 -13.32 -12.74
CA SER A 79 -8.94 -13.98 -12.87
C SER A 79 -7.86 -13.03 -13.41
N ASP A 80 -8.23 -12.08 -14.28
CA ASP A 80 -7.33 -11.10 -14.87
C ASP A 80 -6.68 -10.15 -13.85
N GLU A 81 -7.43 -9.72 -12.82
CA GLU A 81 -6.85 -8.87 -11.77
C GLU A 81 -5.78 -9.64 -10.99
N ILE A 82 -6.04 -10.89 -10.62
CA ILE A 82 -5.15 -11.73 -9.79
C ILE A 82 -3.78 -11.94 -10.45
N PHE A 83 -3.76 -12.19 -11.77
CA PHE A 83 -2.50 -12.38 -12.50
C PHE A 83 -1.74 -11.07 -12.75
N HIS A 84 -2.44 -9.95 -12.98
CA HIS A 84 -1.81 -8.67 -13.27
C HIS A 84 -1.17 -8.03 -12.02
N VAL A 85 -1.83 -8.11 -10.85
CA VAL A 85 -1.21 -7.63 -9.59
C VAL A 85 -0.06 -8.50 -9.11
N GLY A 86 -0.08 -9.81 -9.40
CA GLY A 86 1.00 -10.71 -9.01
C GLY A 86 2.32 -10.47 -9.77
N PHE A 87 2.24 -10.09 -11.05
CA PHE A 87 3.43 -10.01 -11.92
C PHE A 87 4.04 -8.60 -12.00
N LEU A 88 3.23 -7.54 -11.89
CA LEU A 88 3.73 -6.16 -12.12
C LEU A 88 4.49 -5.57 -10.92
N PHE A 89 4.29 -6.08 -9.70
CA PHE A 89 4.80 -5.43 -8.48
C PHE A 89 5.67 -6.31 -7.58
N SER A 90 5.99 -7.55 -8.00
CA SER A 90 6.84 -8.46 -7.22
C SER A 90 8.32 -8.05 -7.15
N PHE A 91 8.75 -6.97 -7.81
CA PHE A 91 10.15 -6.58 -7.87
C PHE A 91 10.30 -5.05 -7.91
N CYS A 92 10.21 -4.38 -6.75
CA CYS A 92 10.68 -3.00 -6.64
C CYS A 92 11.08 -2.64 -5.20
N ILE A 93 12.01 -3.41 -4.63
CA ILE A 93 12.95 -2.86 -3.64
C ILE A 93 14.23 -2.58 -4.42
N SER A 94 14.16 -1.64 -5.36
CA SER A 94 15.35 -1.08 -5.99
C SER A 94 15.61 0.24 -5.31
N PHE A 95 16.56 0.23 -4.36
CA PHE A 95 17.29 1.44 -4.02
C PHE A 95 17.85 2.01 -5.33
N PHE A 96 17.49 3.24 -5.66
CA PHE A 96 18.20 4.04 -6.66
C PHE A 96 18.75 5.29 -5.97
#